data_AF-A0A2V7NUX9-F1
#
_entry.id   AF-A0A2V7NUX9-F1
#
_cell.length_a   1.000
_cell.length_b   1.000
_cell.length_c   1.000
_cell.angle_alpha   90.00
_cell.angle_beta   90.00
_cell.angle_gamma   90.00
#
_symmetry.space_group_name_H-M   'P 1'
#
loop_
_entity.id
_entity.type
_entity.pdbx_description
1 polymer ?
#
loop_
_entity_poly.entity_id
_entity_poly.type
_entity_poly.pdbx_seq_one_letter_code
_entity_poly.pdbx_strand_id
1 'polypeptide(L)'
;MSRRSLLVLPLAVVFAVVAKRLVPGPLAGGGTLLPSGWRIRPAGRQVTVGTLPLNIVTLSDGSLVVTNNGNAENGLMGVDPATATVTWTRHLRAAWLGLAASGPSGADTVWASGGGSNRLYRFTRAGADWRPDTATLADTSAQLFVGGIAVVPGRGLVAAVGNLSDSVYLVDAGSLARHGAFAVGHRPYTVVADSAHLYISNWGD
;
A
#
# COMPACT_ATOMS: atom_id res chain seq x y z
N MET A 1 15.38 38.53 -82.05
CA MET A 1 15.68 38.89 -80.64
C MET A 1 14.40 38.75 -79.83
N SER A 2 14.31 37.74 -78.97
CA SER A 2 13.25 37.58 -77.96
C SER A 2 13.85 36.71 -76.85
N ARG A 3 14.04 37.30 -75.67
CA ARG A 3 14.71 36.68 -74.52
C ARG A 3 13.77 35.63 -73.90
N ARG A 4 14.18 34.37 -73.87
CA ARG A 4 13.56 33.33 -73.03
C ARG A 4 14.03 33.53 -71.59
N SER A 5 13.19 34.12 -70.76
CA SER A 5 13.41 34.20 -69.31
C SER A 5 13.19 32.82 -68.70
N LEU A 6 14.27 32.15 -68.29
CA LEU A 6 14.20 30.96 -67.45
C LEU A 6 13.87 31.41 -66.03
N LEU A 7 12.62 31.24 -65.61
CA LEU A 7 12.22 31.30 -64.21
C LEU A 7 12.74 30.04 -63.50
N VAL A 8 13.87 30.16 -62.82
CA VAL A 8 14.33 29.15 -61.86
C VAL A 8 13.50 29.33 -60.59
N LEU A 9 12.59 28.40 -60.31
CA LEU A 9 11.93 28.30 -59.00
C LEU A 9 13.00 27.95 -57.95
N PRO A 10 13.10 28.69 -56.82
CA PRO A 10 13.86 28.19 -55.69
C PRO A 10 13.04 27.09 -55.01
N LEU A 11 13.56 25.85 -55.10
CA LEU A 11 13.05 24.70 -54.36
C LEU A 11 13.39 24.90 -52.87
N ALA A 12 12.54 25.62 -52.14
CA ALA A 12 12.65 25.73 -50.69
C ALA A 12 12.24 24.40 -50.05
N VAL A 13 13.21 23.51 -49.82
CA VAL A 13 13.03 22.32 -49.01
C VAL A 13 12.90 22.77 -47.56
N VAL A 14 11.67 22.97 -47.09
CA VAL A 14 11.38 23.15 -45.66
C VAL A 14 11.54 21.77 -45.01
N PHE A 15 12.71 21.47 -44.46
CA PHE A 15 12.86 20.39 -43.50
C PHE A 15 12.16 20.82 -42.21
N ALA A 16 10.87 20.50 -42.09
CA ALA A 16 10.20 20.53 -40.80
C ALA A 16 10.83 19.43 -39.93
N VAL A 17 11.78 19.81 -39.08
CA VAL A 17 12.22 18.95 -37.98
C VAL A 17 11.03 18.83 -37.04
N VAL A 18 10.19 17.81 -37.26
CA VAL A 18 9.18 17.40 -36.30
C VAL A 18 9.94 16.78 -35.14
N ALA A 19 10.37 17.62 -34.20
CA ALA A 19 10.83 17.16 -32.92
C ALA A 19 9.64 16.41 -32.29
N LYS A 20 9.69 15.07 -32.29
CA LYS A 20 8.67 14.26 -31.62
C LYS A 20 8.70 14.62 -30.15
N ARG A 21 7.68 15.37 -29.70
CA ARG A 21 7.49 15.71 -28.30
C ARG A 21 7.42 14.40 -27.52
N LEU A 22 8.37 14.21 -26.61
CA LEU A 22 8.37 13.07 -25.71
C LEU A 22 7.16 13.20 -24.78
N VAL A 23 6.24 12.24 -24.83
CA VAL A 23 5.05 12.20 -23.99
C VAL A 23 5.31 11.22 -22.85
N PRO A 24 5.28 11.66 -21.58
CA PRO A 24 5.42 10.77 -20.43
C PRO A 24 4.40 9.64 -20.48
N GLY A 25 4.82 8.45 -20.09
CA GLY A 25 3.99 7.25 -20.12
C GLY A 25 4.71 5.99 -20.59
N PRO A 26 3.95 4.90 -20.81
CA PRO A 26 4.48 3.64 -21.28
C PRO A 26 5.19 3.78 -22.64
N LEU A 27 6.33 3.11 -22.77
CA LEU A 27 7.13 3.04 -23.98
C LEU A 27 6.96 1.67 -24.64
N ALA A 28 7.01 1.64 -25.97
CA ALA A 28 7.16 0.40 -26.72
C ALA A 28 8.42 -0.35 -26.23
N GLY A 29 8.26 -1.62 -25.84
CA GLY A 29 9.34 -2.44 -25.29
C GLY A 29 9.47 -2.45 -23.75
N GLY A 30 8.43 -2.03 -23.00
CA GLY A 30 8.31 -2.38 -21.57
C GLY A 30 9.00 -1.42 -20.59
N GLY A 31 9.09 -0.13 -20.92
CA GLY A 31 9.56 0.92 -20.00
C GLY A 31 8.55 2.05 -19.83
N THR A 32 8.87 3.02 -18.99
CA THR A 32 8.07 4.23 -18.78
C THR A 32 8.96 5.45 -18.90
N LEU A 33 8.55 6.43 -19.70
CA LEU A 33 9.12 7.76 -19.71
C LEU A 33 8.45 8.59 -18.60
N LEU A 34 9.26 9.12 -17.70
CA LEU A 34 8.81 9.99 -16.62
C LEU A 34 8.63 11.44 -17.09
N PRO A 35 7.80 12.26 -16.40
CA PRO A 35 7.70 13.70 -16.67
C PRO A 35 9.02 14.45 -16.60
N SER A 36 10.01 13.92 -15.86
CA SER A 36 11.37 14.45 -15.76
C SER A 36 12.26 14.14 -16.97
N GLY A 37 11.79 13.36 -17.96
CA GLY A 37 12.56 12.91 -19.12
C GLY A 37 13.37 11.62 -18.91
N TRP A 38 13.44 11.12 -17.68
CA TRP A 38 14.09 9.84 -17.35
C TRP A 38 13.27 8.66 -17.86
N ARG A 39 13.95 7.57 -18.24
CA ARG A 39 13.31 6.30 -18.62
C ARG A 39 13.58 5.27 -17.55
N ILE A 40 12.52 4.63 -17.06
CA ILE A 40 12.60 3.52 -16.13
C ILE A 40 12.11 2.24 -16.79
N ARG A 41 12.66 1.11 -16.37
CA ARG A 41 12.16 -0.22 -16.69
C ARG A 41 11.99 -0.99 -15.38
N PRO A 42 10.97 -1.84 -15.26
CA PRO A 42 10.85 -2.70 -14.10
C PRO A 42 12.11 -3.55 -13.94
N ALA A 43 12.66 -3.63 -12.72
CA ALA A 43 13.77 -4.54 -12.43
C ALA A 43 13.34 -6.02 -12.50
N GLY A 44 12.03 -6.29 -12.43
CA GLY A 44 11.46 -7.63 -12.45
C GLY A 44 10.03 -7.63 -13.02
N ARG A 45 9.22 -8.58 -12.57
CA ARG A 45 7.83 -8.75 -13.04
C ARG A 45 6.91 -7.83 -12.27
N GLN A 46 5.97 -7.21 -12.98
CA GLN A 46 4.90 -6.44 -12.36
C GLN A 46 3.69 -7.35 -12.13
N VAL A 47 3.10 -7.25 -10.94
CA VAL A 47 1.84 -7.92 -10.59
C VAL A 47 0.79 -6.85 -10.40
N THR A 48 -0.31 -6.94 -11.14
CA THR A 48 -1.45 -6.04 -10.96
C THR A 48 -2.16 -6.39 -9.65
N VAL A 49 -2.28 -5.41 -8.77
CA VAL A 49 -3.03 -5.49 -7.51
C VAL A 49 -4.22 -4.52 -7.55
N GLY A 50 -4.97 -4.44 -6.45
CA GLY A 50 -6.09 -3.53 -6.29
C GLY A 50 -5.68 -2.05 -6.29
N THR A 51 -6.67 -1.16 -6.20
CA THR A 51 -6.44 0.29 -6.24
C THR A 51 -5.88 0.81 -4.92
N LEU A 52 -5.04 1.84 -4.99
CA LEU A 52 -4.37 2.46 -3.84
C LEU A 52 -3.69 1.43 -2.92
N PRO A 53 -2.72 0.65 -3.42
CA PRO A 53 -1.90 -0.19 -2.56
C PRO A 53 -1.04 0.70 -1.67
N LEU A 54 -1.20 0.59 -0.35
CA LEU A 54 -0.50 1.47 0.60
C LEU A 54 0.63 0.77 1.37
N ASN A 55 0.58 -0.56 1.49
CA ASN A 55 1.59 -1.30 2.26
C ASN A 55 1.69 -2.76 1.80
N ILE A 56 2.81 -3.39 2.11
CA ILE A 56 3.14 -4.78 1.79
C ILE A 56 3.90 -5.42 2.95
N VAL A 57 3.61 -6.68 3.25
CA VAL A 57 4.36 -7.50 4.22
C VAL A 57 4.78 -8.82 3.59
N THR A 58 5.89 -9.37 4.06
CA THR A 58 6.37 -10.70 3.66
C THR A 58 5.98 -11.71 4.73
N LEU A 59 5.45 -12.85 4.30
CA LEU A 59 5.10 -13.98 5.15
C LEU A 59 6.29 -14.93 5.31
N SER A 60 6.17 -15.87 6.25
CA SER A 60 7.25 -16.80 6.56
C SER A 60 7.66 -17.74 5.42
N ASP A 61 6.77 -17.96 4.44
CA ASP A 61 7.05 -18.73 3.23
C ASP A 61 7.57 -17.88 2.06
N GLY A 62 7.82 -16.58 2.28
CA GLY A 62 8.30 -15.64 1.28
C GLY A 62 7.20 -15.07 0.38
N SER A 63 5.94 -15.51 0.52
CA SER A 63 4.82 -14.85 -0.15
C SER A 63 4.56 -13.46 0.43
N LEU A 64 3.88 -12.63 -0.34
CA LEU A 64 3.63 -11.23 0.00
C LEU A 64 2.14 -11.02 0.27
N VAL A 65 1.80 -10.11 1.17
CA VAL A 65 0.43 -9.61 1.32
C VAL A 65 0.42 -8.11 1.11
N VAL A 66 -0.47 -7.64 0.24
CA VAL A 66 -0.64 -6.22 -0.10
C VAL A 66 -2.00 -5.75 0.41
N THR A 67 -2.06 -4.58 1.05
CA THR A 67 -3.32 -3.90 1.39
C THR A 67 -3.72 -2.94 0.27
N ASN A 68 -4.99 -2.99 -0.16
CA ASN A 68 -5.58 -2.14 -1.19
C ASN A 68 -6.71 -1.30 -0.59
N ASN A 69 -6.67 0.01 -0.83
CA ASN A 69 -7.36 1.01 0.03
C ASN A 69 -8.07 2.09 -0.78
N GLY A 70 -8.27 1.86 -2.08
CA GLY A 70 -8.72 2.89 -3.02
C GLY A 70 -10.23 2.98 -3.15
N ASN A 71 -10.68 3.56 -4.27
CA ASN A 71 -12.12 3.70 -4.55
C ASN A 71 -12.79 2.39 -4.97
N ALA A 72 -12.00 1.39 -5.41
CA ALA A 72 -12.50 0.04 -5.65
C ALA A 72 -12.65 -0.72 -4.32
N GLU A 73 -12.88 -2.04 -4.39
CA GLU A 73 -12.97 -2.87 -3.19
C GLU A 73 -11.69 -2.78 -2.34
N ASN A 74 -11.89 -2.45 -1.07
CA ASN A 74 -10.83 -2.49 -0.07
C ASN A 74 -10.55 -3.92 0.35
N GLY A 75 -9.29 -4.24 0.64
CA GLY A 75 -8.95 -5.58 1.07
C GLY A 75 -7.48 -5.94 0.99
N LEU A 76 -7.22 -7.23 1.19
CA LEU A 76 -5.90 -7.82 1.12
C LEU A 76 -5.78 -8.71 -0.11
N MET A 77 -4.59 -8.71 -0.70
CA MET A 77 -4.22 -9.64 -1.77
C MET A 77 -2.94 -10.37 -1.40
N GLY A 78 -2.97 -11.70 -1.45
CA GLY A 78 -1.79 -12.54 -1.38
C GLY A 78 -1.12 -12.63 -2.74
N VAL A 79 0.20 -12.51 -2.78
CA VAL A 79 1.00 -12.55 -4.00
C VAL A 79 2.12 -13.56 -3.82
N ASP A 80 2.25 -14.47 -4.79
CA ASP A 80 3.44 -15.31 -4.91
C ASP A 80 4.47 -14.57 -5.79
N PRO A 81 5.63 -14.16 -5.23
CA PRO A 81 6.63 -13.44 -5.99
C PRO A 81 7.38 -14.32 -7.00
N ALA A 82 7.43 -15.64 -6.81
CA ALA A 82 8.11 -16.55 -7.73
C ALA A 82 7.31 -16.71 -9.03
N THR A 83 6.00 -16.95 -8.89
CA THR A 83 5.08 -17.04 -10.03
C THR A 83 4.53 -15.70 -10.47
N ALA A 84 4.79 -14.61 -9.73
CA ALA A 84 4.24 -13.26 -9.92
C ALA A 84 2.73 -13.27 -10.20
N THR A 85 1.99 -13.95 -9.33
CA THR A 85 0.52 -14.07 -9.40
C THR A 85 -0.12 -13.67 -8.09
N VAL A 86 -1.34 -13.15 -8.17
CA VAL A 86 -2.23 -13.01 -7.01
C VAL A 86 -2.79 -14.39 -6.70
N THR A 87 -2.53 -14.91 -5.49
CA THR A 87 -2.93 -16.26 -5.07
C THR A 87 -4.27 -16.27 -4.33
N TRP A 88 -4.64 -15.16 -3.68
CA TRP A 88 -5.93 -15.00 -3.05
C TRP A 88 -6.26 -13.52 -2.83
N THR A 89 -7.56 -13.24 -2.70
CA THR A 89 -8.08 -11.92 -2.34
C THR A 89 -9.00 -12.06 -1.13
N ARG A 90 -9.00 -11.04 -0.25
CA ARG A 90 -9.91 -10.92 0.89
C ARG A 90 -10.48 -9.52 0.94
N HIS A 91 -11.80 -9.43 0.74
CA HIS A 91 -12.54 -8.17 0.85
C HIS A 91 -12.62 -7.73 2.32
N LEU A 92 -12.45 -6.43 2.55
CA LEU A 92 -12.65 -5.77 3.85
C LEU A 92 -13.60 -4.60 3.68
N ARG A 93 -14.46 -4.39 4.68
CA ARG A 93 -15.40 -3.25 4.71
C ARG A 93 -14.66 -1.91 4.57
N ALA A 94 -13.50 -1.80 5.19
CA ALA A 94 -12.57 -0.71 5.00
C ALA A 94 -11.15 -1.21 5.30
N ALA A 95 -10.17 -0.60 4.65
CA ALA A 95 -8.76 -0.87 4.86
C ALA A 95 -7.98 0.45 4.84
N TRP A 96 -6.82 0.47 5.49
CA TRP A 96 -5.84 1.53 5.32
C TRP A 96 -4.41 0.97 5.36
N LEU A 97 -3.40 1.86 5.42
CA LEU A 97 -1.98 1.52 5.36
C LEU A 97 -1.51 0.49 6.41
N GLY A 98 -2.19 0.39 7.56
CA GLY A 98 -1.78 -0.51 8.63
C GLY A 98 -1.84 -1.96 8.18
N LEU A 99 -0.67 -2.60 8.08
CA LEU A 99 -0.51 -3.99 7.70
C LEU A 99 0.72 -4.55 8.43
N ALA A 100 0.58 -5.70 9.08
CA ALA A 100 1.68 -6.35 9.80
C ALA A 100 1.57 -7.88 9.67
N ALA A 101 2.71 -8.56 9.62
CA ALA A 101 2.80 -10.01 9.70
C ALA A 101 3.47 -10.42 11.01
N SER A 102 3.10 -11.58 11.54
CA SER A 102 3.63 -12.15 12.78
C SER A 102 3.44 -13.66 12.79
N GLY A 103 3.96 -14.32 13.83
CA GLY A 103 3.86 -15.77 13.99
C GLY A 103 5.12 -16.51 13.53
N PRO A 104 5.27 -17.78 13.93
CA PRO A 104 6.40 -18.60 13.51
C PRO A 104 6.21 -19.11 12.07
N SER A 105 7.27 -19.70 11.52
CA SER A 105 7.22 -20.29 10.19
C SER A 105 6.08 -21.31 10.04
N GLY A 106 5.27 -21.13 8.99
CA GLY A 106 4.11 -21.97 8.71
C GLY A 106 2.84 -21.64 9.51
N ALA A 107 2.89 -20.71 10.46
CA ALA A 107 1.74 -20.27 11.26
C ALA A 107 1.62 -18.74 11.26
N ASP A 108 1.75 -18.14 10.07
CA ASP A 108 1.62 -16.71 9.87
C ASP A 108 0.28 -16.17 10.36
N THR A 109 0.33 -14.98 10.94
CA THR A 109 -0.81 -14.15 11.28
C THR A 109 -0.64 -12.79 10.62
N VAL A 110 -1.60 -12.41 9.80
CA VAL A 110 -1.66 -11.10 9.14
C VAL A 110 -2.64 -10.21 9.90
N TRP A 111 -2.20 -9.00 10.20
CA TRP A 111 -2.98 -7.96 10.83
C TRP A 111 -3.23 -6.86 9.83
N ALA A 112 -4.45 -6.32 9.80
CA ALA A 112 -4.79 -5.22 8.91
C ALA A 112 -5.65 -4.16 9.63
N SER A 113 -5.32 -2.90 9.36
CA SER A 113 -6.12 -1.77 9.80
C SER A 113 -7.44 -1.72 9.06
N GLY A 114 -8.52 -1.46 9.81
CA GLY A 114 -9.84 -1.26 9.24
C GLY A 114 -10.18 0.16 8.84
N GLY A 115 -9.22 1.09 8.78
CA GLY A 115 -9.49 2.48 8.41
C GLY A 115 -10.64 3.08 9.22
N GLY A 116 -11.63 3.65 8.55
CA GLY A 116 -12.83 4.24 9.17
C GLY A 116 -13.83 3.24 9.77
N SER A 117 -13.55 1.93 9.80
CA SER A 117 -14.50 0.94 10.34
C SER A 117 -14.34 0.66 11.85
N ASN A 118 -13.41 1.31 12.54
CA ASN A 118 -13.10 1.05 13.95
C ASN A 118 -12.76 -0.44 14.20
N ARG A 119 -12.00 -1.03 13.26
CA ARG A 119 -11.58 -2.43 13.36
C ARG A 119 -10.08 -2.60 13.23
N LEU A 120 -9.57 -3.59 13.97
CA LEU A 120 -8.31 -4.25 13.70
C LEU A 120 -8.64 -5.67 13.26
N TYR A 121 -8.28 -6.01 12.01
CA TYR A 121 -8.49 -7.34 11.46
C TYR A 121 -7.29 -8.25 11.77
N ARG A 122 -7.57 -9.52 12.03
CA ARG A 122 -6.60 -10.60 12.20
C ARG A 122 -6.93 -11.74 11.23
N PHE A 123 -5.93 -12.27 10.56
CA PHE A 123 -6.04 -13.45 9.71
C PHE A 123 -4.98 -14.46 10.13
N THR A 124 -5.37 -15.58 10.72
CA THR A 124 -4.43 -16.65 11.09
C THR A 124 -4.42 -17.73 10.03
N ARG A 125 -3.24 -18.17 9.60
CA ARG A 125 -3.10 -19.23 8.60
C ARG A 125 -3.61 -20.57 9.14
N ALA A 126 -4.38 -21.27 8.33
CA ALA A 126 -4.91 -22.60 8.61
C ALA A 126 -4.75 -23.48 7.36
N GLY A 127 -3.56 -24.06 7.20
CA GLY A 127 -3.18 -24.76 5.97
C GLY A 127 -3.07 -23.79 4.79
N ALA A 128 -3.85 -24.03 3.73
CA ALA A 128 -3.95 -23.14 2.57
C ALA A 128 -4.89 -21.94 2.79
N ASP A 129 -5.72 -21.99 3.84
CA ASP A 129 -6.74 -20.99 4.12
C ASP A 129 -6.32 -19.98 5.20
N TRP A 130 -7.12 -18.93 5.34
CA TRP A 130 -6.96 -17.86 6.33
C TRP A 130 -8.24 -17.73 7.14
N ARG A 131 -8.14 -17.87 8.47
CA ARG A 131 -9.26 -17.69 9.39
C ARG A 131 -9.34 -16.22 9.81
N PRO A 132 -10.43 -15.50 9.48
CA PRO A 132 -10.58 -14.10 9.84
C PRO A 132 -11.10 -13.94 11.27
N ASP A 133 -10.68 -12.87 11.93
CA ASP A 133 -11.19 -12.40 13.20
C ASP A 133 -11.01 -10.87 13.31
N THR A 134 -11.71 -10.21 14.21
CA THR A 134 -11.67 -8.74 14.32
C THR A 134 -11.83 -8.24 15.75
N ALA A 135 -10.99 -7.26 16.12
CA ALA A 135 -11.20 -6.45 17.32
C ALA A 135 -11.89 -5.13 16.96
N THR A 136 -12.78 -4.67 17.84
CA THR A 136 -13.29 -3.28 17.84
C THR A 136 -12.44 -2.47 18.81
N LEU A 137 -11.90 -1.32 18.39
CA LEU A 137 -10.91 -0.57 19.18
C LEU A 137 -11.53 0.45 20.15
N ALA A 138 -12.71 0.95 19.83
CA ALA A 138 -13.43 1.93 20.63
C ALA A 138 -14.95 1.75 20.54
N ASP A 139 -15.69 2.48 21.36
CA ASP A 139 -17.15 2.52 21.24
C ASP A 139 -17.58 3.08 19.87
N THR A 140 -18.78 2.73 19.41
CA THR A 140 -19.26 3.10 18.07
C THR A 140 -19.42 4.61 17.85
N SER A 141 -19.50 5.40 18.93
CA SER A 141 -19.56 6.86 18.90
C SER A 141 -18.17 7.53 18.79
N ALA A 142 -17.09 6.77 18.97
CA ALA A 142 -15.74 7.32 18.92
C ALA A 142 -15.39 7.82 17.51
N GLN A 143 -14.82 9.02 17.43
CA GLN A 143 -14.20 9.51 16.20
C GLN A 143 -12.87 8.79 16.02
N LEU A 144 -12.89 7.69 15.25
CA LEU A 144 -11.72 6.84 15.06
C LEU A 144 -11.52 6.50 13.59
N PHE A 145 -10.29 6.69 13.14
CA PHE A 145 -9.79 6.13 11.89
C PHE A 145 -8.54 5.33 12.21
N VAL A 146 -8.59 4.02 12.05
CA VAL A 146 -7.46 3.14 12.34
C VAL A 146 -6.39 3.36 11.27
N GLY A 147 -5.21 3.81 11.68
CA GLY A 147 -4.10 4.17 10.79
C GLY A 147 -3.12 3.02 10.64
N GLY A 148 -1.83 3.31 10.84
CA GLY A 148 -0.80 2.29 10.95
C GLY A 148 -0.95 1.39 12.17
N ILE A 149 -0.36 0.20 12.07
CA ILE A 149 -0.37 -0.82 13.11
C ILE A 149 1.03 -1.43 13.22
N ALA A 150 1.36 -1.95 14.40
CA ALA A 150 2.57 -2.72 14.62
C ALA A 150 2.31 -3.86 15.60
N VAL A 151 2.82 -5.05 15.29
CA VAL A 151 2.94 -6.13 16.29
C VAL A 151 4.08 -5.72 17.22
N VAL A 152 3.85 -5.82 18.54
CA VAL A 152 4.85 -5.47 19.57
C VAL A 152 5.68 -6.73 19.89
N PRO A 153 6.97 -6.79 19.47
CA PRO A 153 7.77 -8.00 19.58
C PRO A 153 7.89 -8.51 21.02
N GLY A 154 7.63 -9.81 21.22
CA GLY A 154 7.76 -10.48 22.52
C GLY A 154 6.72 -10.10 23.57
N ARG A 155 5.73 -9.25 23.24
CA ARG A 155 4.71 -8.79 24.19
C ARG A 155 3.34 -9.43 24.01
N GLY A 156 3.09 -10.09 22.87
CA GLY A 156 1.76 -10.60 22.53
C GLY A 156 0.74 -9.47 22.31
N LEU A 157 1.18 -8.28 21.90
CA LEU A 157 0.33 -7.13 21.67
C LEU A 157 0.40 -6.65 20.22
N VAL A 158 -0.66 -6.00 19.78
CA VAL A 158 -0.70 -5.21 18.55
C VAL A 158 -1.07 -3.77 18.92
N ALA A 159 -0.23 -2.84 18.51
CA ALA A 159 -0.48 -1.42 18.58
C ALA A 159 -1.19 -0.96 17.31
N ALA A 160 -2.22 -0.13 17.45
CA ALA A 160 -2.93 0.49 16.33
C ALA A 160 -3.14 1.97 16.62
N VAL A 161 -2.73 2.86 15.72
CA VAL A 161 -2.98 4.29 15.91
C VAL A 161 -4.40 4.64 15.49
N GLY A 162 -5.05 5.50 16.28
CA GLY A 162 -6.31 6.13 15.96
C GLY A 162 -6.08 7.55 15.52
N ASN A 163 -6.11 7.78 14.21
CA ASN A 163 -5.78 9.08 13.62
C ASN A 163 -6.74 10.18 14.09
N LEU A 164 -8.06 9.92 14.15
CA LEU A 164 -9.05 10.91 14.56
C LEU A 164 -9.24 11.02 16.08
N SER A 165 -8.65 10.10 16.86
CA SER A 165 -8.76 10.07 18.31
C SER A 165 -7.47 10.45 19.03
N ASP A 166 -6.43 10.87 18.29
CA ASP A 166 -5.12 11.25 18.81
C ASP A 166 -4.57 10.23 19.82
N SER A 167 -4.76 8.95 19.52
CA SER A 167 -4.48 7.86 20.46
C SER A 167 -3.75 6.69 19.79
N VAL A 168 -3.04 5.90 20.59
CA VAL A 168 -2.62 4.55 20.24
C VAL A 168 -3.37 3.53 21.10
N TYR A 169 -3.90 2.50 20.46
CA TYR A 169 -4.64 1.41 21.07
C TYR A 169 -3.74 0.18 21.18
N LEU A 170 -3.71 -0.45 22.35
CA LEU A 170 -3.05 -1.74 22.56
C LEU A 170 -4.10 -2.83 22.63
N VAL A 171 -3.91 -3.87 21.82
CA VAL A 171 -4.82 -5.02 21.71
C VAL A 171 -4.02 -6.31 21.96
N ASP A 172 -4.57 -7.21 22.76
CA ASP A 172 -4.02 -8.55 22.95
C ASP A 172 -4.08 -9.34 21.65
N ALA A 173 -2.94 -9.87 21.22
CA ALA A 173 -2.83 -10.55 19.94
C ALA A 173 -3.58 -11.91 19.91
N GLY A 174 -3.79 -12.54 21.06
CA GLY A 174 -4.44 -13.84 21.19
C GLY A 174 -5.97 -13.75 21.31
N SER A 175 -6.43 -12.95 22.26
CA SER A 175 -7.84 -12.78 22.63
C SER A 175 -8.55 -11.66 21.89
N LEU A 176 -7.82 -10.76 21.21
CA LEU A 176 -8.35 -9.53 20.60
C LEU A 176 -8.97 -8.55 21.60
N ALA A 177 -8.75 -8.76 22.90
CA ALA A 177 -9.18 -7.83 23.93
C ALA A 177 -8.35 -6.54 23.88
N ARG A 178 -9.02 -5.39 23.93
CA ARG A 178 -8.35 -4.10 24.07
C ARG A 178 -7.79 -3.97 25.48
N HIS A 179 -6.47 -3.79 25.58
CA HIS A 179 -5.78 -3.48 26.84
C HIS A 179 -6.00 -2.04 27.26
N GLY A 180 -5.95 -1.11 26.31
CA GLY A 180 -6.12 0.31 26.61
C GLY A 180 -5.96 1.19 25.38
N ALA A 181 -6.17 2.49 25.61
CA ALA A 181 -5.92 3.56 24.65
C ALA A 181 -5.12 4.65 25.36
N PHE A 182 -4.10 5.17 24.69
CA PHE A 182 -3.16 6.14 25.27
C PHE A 182 -3.04 7.33 24.33
N ALA A 183 -3.13 8.55 24.87
CA ALA A 183 -3.00 9.77 24.10
C ALA A 183 -1.60 9.90 23.48
N VAL A 184 -1.54 10.39 22.25
CA VAL A 184 -0.32 10.67 21.49
C VAL A 184 -0.47 12.04 20.78
N GLY A 185 0.45 12.39 19.88
CA GLY A 185 0.35 13.66 19.13
C GLY A 185 -0.83 13.72 18.16
N HIS A 186 -1.00 14.86 17.48
CA HIS A 186 -2.20 15.12 16.68
C HIS A 186 -2.17 14.37 15.34
N ARG A 187 -3.26 13.64 15.03
CA ARG A 187 -3.41 12.83 13.81
C ARG A 187 -2.26 11.83 13.63
N PRO A 188 -2.10 10.86 14.55
CA PRO A 188 -1.07 9.83 14.39
C PRO A 188 -1.31 9.04 13.11
N TYR A 189 -0.27 8.94 12.28
CA TYR A 189 -0.32 8.33 10.95
C TYR A 189 0.05 6.85 10.98
N THR A 190 1.21 6.52 11.55
CA THR A 190 1.69 5.14 11.67
C THR A 190 2.48 4.93 12.96
N VAL A 191 2.73 3.66 13.29
CA VAL A 191 3.51 3.22 14.44
C VAL A 191 4.47 2.12 14.03
N VAL A 192 5.67 2.13 14.60
CA VAL A 192 6.59 0.99 14.63
C VAL A 192 6.91 0.65 16.08
N ALA A 193 7.24 -0.60 16.36
CA ALA A 193 7.45 -1.09 17.70
C ALA A 193 8.75 -1.87 17.82
N ASP A 194 9.46 -1.68 18.92
CA ASP A 194 10.44 -2.64 19.44
C ASP A 194 9.83 -3.37 20.66
N SER A 195 10.61 -4.17 21.39
CA SER A 195 10.10 -4.94 22.54
C SER A 195 9.76 -4.09 23.78
N ALA A 196 10.08 -2.80 23.78
CA ALA A 196 9.90 -1.88 24.90
C ALA A 196 9.27 -0.53 24.53
N HIS A 197 9.32 -0.12 23.27
CA HIS A 197 8.91 1.20 22.81
C HIS A 197 8.00 1.15 21.59
N LEU A 198 7.15 2.17 21.50
CA LEU A 198 6.39 2.51 20.30
C LEU A 198 6.90 3.85 19.78
N TYR A 199 7.18 3.92 18.49
CA TYR A 199 7.56 5.15 17.79
C TYR A 199 6.43 5.51 16.83
N ILE A 200 5.88 6.71 16.98
CA ILE A 200 4.67 7.14 16.28
C ILE A 200 4.99 8.39 15.48
N SER A 201 4.59 8.40 14.21
CA SER A 201 4.66 9.59 13.36
C SER A 201 3.30 10.26 13.30
N ASN A 202 3.25 11.58 13.41
CA ASN A 202 2.02 12.37 13.36
C ASN A 202 1.92 13.17 12.05
N TRP A 203 0.70 13.54 11.67
CA TRP A 203 0.43 14.41 10.51
C TRP A 203 -0.08 15.80 10.88
N GLY A 204 -0.55 15.97 12.12
CA GLY A 204 -1.26 17.16 12.55
C GLY A 204 -0.46 18.12 13.42
N ASP A 205 0.81 17.81 13.68
CA ASP A 205 1.71 18.66 14.47
C ASP A 205 2.36 19.75 13.62
#